data_AF-T0ZN78-F1
#
_entry.id   AF-T0ZN78-F1
#
_cell.length_a   1.000
_cell.length_b   1.000
_cell.length_c   1.000
_cell.angle_alpha   90.00
_cell.angle_beta   90.00
_cell.angle_gamma   90.00
#
_symmetry.space_group_name_H-M   'P 1'
#
loop_
_entity.id
_entity.type
_entity.pdbx_description
1 polymer ?
#
loop_
_entity_poly.entity_id
_entity_poly.type
_entity_poly.pdbx_seq_one_letter_code
_entity_poly.pdbx_strand_id
1 'polypeptide(L)' 'WRWLLDREDSPWYPSLRLFRQKKPHDWVDVVERVRVALAAEIRRRREK' A
#
# COMPACT_ATOMS: atom_id res chain seq x y z
N TRP A 1 18.51 -3.52 -4.78
CA TRP A 1 18.10 -4.48 -3.73
C TRP A 1 18.02 -3.86 -2.33
N ARG A 2 18.90 -2.94 -1.92
CA ARG A 2 18.86 -2.33 -0.57
C ARG A 2 17.52 -1.68 -0.20
N TRP A 3 16.86 -1.03 -1.16
CA TRP A 3 15.66 -0.22 -0.89
C TRP A 3 14.35 -0.80 -1.41
N LEU A 4 14.41 -1.92 -2.14
CA LEU A 4 13.23 -2.69 -2.56
C LEU A 4 12.10 -1.81 -3.12
N LEU A 5 12.43 -0.93 -4.07
CA LEU A 5 11.49 0.08 -4.56
C LEU A 5 10.41 -0.49 -5.47
N ASP A 6 10.71 -1.59 -6.18
CA ASP A 6 9.83 -2.21 -7.17
C ASP A 6 8.87 -3.26 -6.58
N ARG A 7 8.53 -3.13 -5.30
CA ARG A 7 7.62 -4.05 -4.61
C ARG A 7 6.80 -3.34 -3.56
N GLU A 8 5.59 -3.82 -3.34
CA GLU A 8 4.64 -3.21 -2.38
C GLU A 8 4.56 -3.98 -1.06
N ASP A 9 5.26 -5.10 -0.92
CA ASP A 9 5.37 -5.85 0.33
C ASP A 9 6.68 -5.51 1.06
N SER A 10 6.69 -5.75 2.38
CA SER A 10 7.86 -5.53 3.23
C SER A 10 8.42 -6.87 3.71
N PRO A 11 9.69 -7.21 3.41
CA PRO A 11 10.30 -8.44 3.93
C PRO A 11 10.38 -8.48 5.46
N TRP A 12 10.46 -7.30 6.09
CA TRP A 12 10.57 -7.17 7.55
C TRP A 12 9.21 -7.07 8.25
N TYR A 13 8.15 -6.71 7.51
CA TYR A 13 6.79 -6.61 8.02
C TYR A 13 5.81 -7.30 7.07
N PRO A 14 5.71 -8.64 7.12
CA PRO A 14 4.95 -9.42 6.14
C PRO A 14 3.45 -9.11 6.10
N SER A 15 2.90 -8.55 7.18
CA SER A 15 1.50 -8.15 7.28
C SER A 15 1.19 -6.78 6.69
N LEU A 16 2.23 -6.00 6.32
CA LEU A 16 2.07 -4.64 5.82
C LEU A 16 2.24 -4.56 4.29
N ARG A 17 1.52 -3.60 3.70
CA ARG A 17 1.66 -3.19 2.31
C ARG A 17 2.13 -1.73 2.25
N LEU A 18 3.13 -1.47 1.42
CA LEU A 18 3.77 -0.18 1.21
C LEU A 18 3.12 0.55 0.03
N PHE A 19 2.87 1.84 0.22
CA PHE A 19 2.43 2.76 -0.82
C PHE A 19 3.49 3.84 -0.98
N ARG A 20 3.97 4.02 -2.22
CA ARG A 20 5.02 4.98 -2.55
C ARG A 20 4.52 5.99 -3.56
N GLN A 21 5.02 7.21 -3.44
CA GLN A 21 4.83 8.25 -4.43
C GLN A 21 5.41 7.79 -5.77
N LYS A 22 4.67 7.99 -6.85
CA LYS A 22 5.20 7.82 -8.22
C LYS A 22 6.12 8.98 -8.61
N LYS A 23 5.85 10.17 -8.07
CA LYS A 23 6.60 11.40 -8.27
C LYS A 23 6.73 12.15 -6.95
N PRO A 24 7.85 12.86 -6.70
CA PRO A 24 7.98 13.68 -5.50
C PRO A 24 6.77 14.59 -5.29
N HIS A 25 6.26 14.62 -4.06
CA HIS A 25 5.10 15.43 -3.63
C HIS A 25 3.72 15.01 -4.16
N ASP A 26 3.61 13.92 -4.91
CA ASP A 26 2.33 13.35 -5.33
C ASP A 26 1.71 12.50 -4.20
N TRP A 27 1.29 13.18 -3.13
CA TRP A 27 0.63 12.53 -1.99
C TRP A 27 -0.83 12.17 -2.28
N VAL A 28 -1.46 12.84 -3.24
CA VAL A 28 -2.87 12.60 -3.59
C VAL A 28 -3.02 11.19 -4.15
N ASP A 29 -2.17 10.76 -5.08
CA ASP A 29 -2.17 9.38 -5.61
C ASP A 29 -1.96 8.35 -4.49
N VAL A 30 -1.03 8.62 -3.56
CA VAL A 30 -0.73 7.71 -2.44
C VAL A 30 -1.96 7.51 -1.55
N VAL A 31 -2.59 8.61 -1.10
CA VAL A 31 -3.75 8.55 -0.20
C VAL A 31 -4.94 7.89 -0.88
N GLU A 32 -5.19 8.18 -2.16
CA GLU A 32 -6.30 7.56 -2.89
C GLU A 32 -6.11 6.05 -3.03
N ARG A 33 -4.88 5.59 -3.30
CA ARG A 33 -4.56 4.17 -3.35
C ARG A 33 -4.74 3.48 -1.99
N VAL A 34 -4.37 4.14 -0.89
CA VAL A 34 -4.62 3.64 0.48
C VAL A 34 -6.11 3.51 0.74
N ARG A 35 -6.91 4.54 0.38
CA ARG A 35 -8.37 4.54 0.54
C ARG A 35 -9.02 3.34 -0.17
N VAL A 36 -8.64 3.11 -1.43
CA VAL A 36 -9.14 1.97 -2.22
C VAL A 36 -8.76 0.63 -1.58
N ALA A 37 -7.50 0.47 -1.17
CA ALA A 37 -7.02 -0.76 -0.57
C ALA A 37 -7.71 -1.05 0.77
N LEU A 38 -7.92 -0.03 1.61
CA LEU A 38 -8.61 -0.16 2.89
C LEU A 38 -10.08 -0.55 2.72
N ALA A 39 -10.78 0.07 1.77
CA ALA A 39 -12.17 -0.31 1.46
C ALA A 39 -12.27 -1.78 1.02
N ALA A 40 -11.32 -2.27 0.22
CA ALA A 40 -11.26 -3.67 -0.18
C ALA A 40 -10.96 -4.61 1.01
N GLU A 41 -10.07 -4.20 1.92
CA GLU A 41 -9.76 -4.96 3.14
C GLU A 41 -10.98 -5.08 4.07
N ILE A 42 -11.71 -3.99 4.28
CA ILE A 42 -12.93 -3.98 5.10
C ILE A 42 -13.97 -4.93 4.52
N ARG A 43 -14.18 -4.93 3.19
CA ARG A 43 -15.08 -5.88 2.53
C ARG A 43 -14.66 -7.32 2.77
N ARG A 44 -13.38 -7.63 2.53
CA ARG A 44 -12.82 -8.98 2.74
C ARG A 44 -13.02 -9.48 4.17
N ARG A 45 -12.89 -8.60 5.16
CA ARG A 45 -13.09 -8.95 6.58
C ARG A 45 -14.56 -9.15 6.98
N ARG A 46 -15.50 -8.59 6.23
CA ARG A 46 -16.95 -8.76 6.48
C ARG A 46 -17.50 -10.04 5.87
N GLU A 47 -16.87 -10.53 4.81
CA GLU A 47 -17.23 -11.76 4.10
C GLU A 47 -16.62 -13.02 4.74
N LYS A 48 -15.74 -12.84 5.73
CA LYS A 48 -15.00 -13.90 6.41
C LYS A 48 -15.54 -14.10 7.82
#